data_AF-X6MNZ4-F1
#
_entry.id   AF-X6MNZ4-F1
#
_cell.length_a   1.000
_cell.length_b   1.000
_cell.length_c   1.000
_cell.angle_alpha   90.00
_cell.angle_beta   90.00
_cell.angle_gamma   90.00
#
_symmetry.space_group_name_H-M   'P 1'
#
loop_
_entity.id
_entity.type
_entity.pdbx_description
1 polymer ?
#
loop_
_entity_poly.entity_id
_entity_poly.type
_entity_poly.pdbx_seq_one_letter_code
_entity_poly.pdbx_strand_id
1 'polypeptide(L)'
;EVKVKVKVKVKVKVNITIIIIIITIIIIIAIVIVIMIILIKAKNIKITATKTLRVRTYPQRQPTPHQRVHGPGYDEIEGKETREGKNTDRRLHMQLEVKEWLELIDLGEYFHLFIENGFDRMDAIFEIQREDLEKLNVKLGHAKIILKQIRSQNLGVTHHKH
;
A
#
# COMPACT_ATOMS: atom_id res chain seq x y z
N GLU A 1 70.74 1.98 -12.08
CA GLU A 1 69.72 2.16 -11.00
C GLU A 1 68.60 3.16 -11.30
N VAL A 2 68.89 4.36 -11.83
CA VAL A 2 67.89 5.45 -11.98
C VAL A 2 66.63 5.03 -12.76
N LYS A 3 66.82 4.35 -13.92
CA LYS A 3 65.72 3.88 -14.78
C LYS A 3 64.78 2.88 -14.07
N VAL A 4 65.32 2.07 -13.16
CA VAL A 4 64.56 1.09 -12.37
C VAL A 4 63.75 1.79 -11.29
N LYS A 5 64.35 2.72 -10.54
CA LYS A 5 63.64 3.53 -9.53
C LYS A 5 62.48 4.33 -10.14
N VAL A 6 62.67 4.88 -11.35
CA VAL A 6 61.60 5.60 -12.06
C VAL A 6 60.45 4.66 -12.43
N LYS A 7 60.74 3.48 -13.00
CA LYS A 7 59.71 2.51 -13.42
C LYS A 7 58.88 1.98 -12.24
N VAL A 8 59.54 1.73 -11.10
CA VAL A 8 58.86 1.34 -9.86
C VAL A 8 57.95 2.46 -9.34
N LYS A 9 58.46 3.70 -9.28
CA LYS A 9 57.69 4.86 -8.80
C LYS A 9 56.45 5.15 -9.67
N VAL A 10 56.56 4.94 -10.99
CA VAL A 10 55.42 5.05 -11.92
C VAL A 10 54.41 3.94 -11.67
N LYS A 11 54.85 2.68 -11.56
CA LYS A 11 53.95 1.54 -11.32
C LYS A 11 53.19 1.66 -9.99
N VAL A 12 53.84 2.15 -8.94
CA VAL A 12 53.21 2.41 -7.64
C VAL A 12 52.16 3.52 -7.75
N LYS A 13 52.47 4.63 -8.45
CA LYS A 13 51.50 5.71 -8.68
C LYS A 13 50.27 5.22 -9.44
N VAL A 14 50.45 4.44 -10.50
CA VAL A 14 49.36 3.88 -11.30
C VAL A 14 48.47 2.96 -10.45
N ASN A 15 49.06 2.09 -9.63
CA ASN A 15 48.30 1.19 -8.74
C ASN A 15 47.47 1.97 -7.72
N ILE A 16 48.04 3.03 -7.12
CA ILE A 16 47.32 3.90 -6.19
C ILE A 16 46.15 4.61 -6.91
N THR A 17 46.36 5.11 -8.13
CA THR A 17 45.30 5.74 -8.92
C THR A 17 44.17 4.76 -9.23
N ILE A 18 44.48 3.51 -9.59
CA ILE A 18 43.45 2.48 -9.85
C ILE A 18 42.64 2.18 -8.58
N ILE A 19 43.30 2.06 -7.42
CA ILE A 19 42.62 1.82 -6.15
C ILE A 19 41.65 2.97 -5.81
N ILE A 20 42.09 4.22 -6.01
CA ILE A 20 41.23 5.39 -5.79
C ILE A 20 40.01 5.34 -6.71
N ILE A 21 40.19 5.02 -7.99
CA ILE A 21 39.08 4.89 -8.95
C ILE A 21 38.08 3.83 -8.48
N ILE A 22 38.55 2.65 -8.06
CA ILE A 22 37.67 1.58 -7.56
C ILE A 22 36.86 2.04 -6.34
N ILE A 23 37.52 2.69 -5.38
CA ILE A 23 36.85 3.22 -4.18
C ILE A 23 35.79 4.25 -4.57
N THR A 24 36.10 5.16 -5.51
CA THR A 24 35.11 6.16 -5.98
C THR A 24 33.90 5.51 -6.66
N ILE A 25 34.10 4.45 -7.44
CA ILE A 25 33.01 3.70 -8.08
C ILE A 25 32.13 3.01 -7.02
N ILE A 26 32.74 2.38 -6.01
CA ILE A 26 32.00 1.74 -4.91
C ILE A 26 31.15 2.76 -4.15
N ILE A 27 31.69 3.94 -3.87
CA ILE A 27 30.96 5.03 -3.20
C ILE A 27 29.78 5.49 -4.06
N ILE A 28 29.97 5.67 -5.38
CA ILE A 28 28.89 6.05 -6.30
C ILE A 28 27.79 4.98 -6.31
N ILE A 29 28.14 3.70 -6.40
CA ILE A 29 27.18 2.59 -6.34
C ILE A 29 26.41 2.61 -5.02
N ALA A 30 27.10 2.79 -3.89
CA ALA A 30 26.46 2.88 -2.57
C ALA A 30 25.47 4.06 -2.51
N ILE A 31 25.84 5.24 -3.02
CA ILE A 31 24.95 6.40 -3.10
C ILE A 31 23.73 6.09 -3.98
N VAL A 32 23.91 5.45 -5.14
CA VAL A 32 22.80 5.05 -6.02
C VAL A 32 21.87 4.06 -5.34
N ILE A 33 22.39 3.09 -4.60
CA ILE A 33 21.59 2.13 -3.82
C ILE A 33 20.80 2.86 -2.73
N VAL A 34 21.43 3.78 -1.98
CA VAL A 34 20.75 4.57 -0.96
C VAL A 34 19.64 5.42 -1.59
N ILE A 35 19.91 6.08 -2.71
CA ILE A 35 18.90 6.84 -3.46
C ILE A 35 17.77 5.90 -3.93
N MET A 36 18.08 4.72 -4.46
CA MET A 36 17.07 3.71 -4.84
C MET A 36 16.19 3.31 -3.66
N ILE A 37 16.76 3.04 -2.49
CA ILE A 37 16.01 2.73 -1.26
C ILE A 37 15.11 3.91 -0.86
N ILE A 38 15.63 5.14 -0.91
CA ILE A 38 14.85 6.36 -0.64
C ILE A 38 13.73 6.52 -1.67
N LEU A 39 13.98 6.25 -2.96
CA LEU A 39 12.98 6.33 -4.02
C LEU A 39 11.91 5.24 -3.91
N ILE A 40 12.27 4.02 -3.50
CA ILE A 40 11.30 2.96 -3.21
C ILE A 40 10.44 3.36 -2.01
N LYS A 41 11.04 3.84 -0.92
CA LYS A 41 10.30 4.43 0.20
C LYS A 41 9.46 5.62 -0.24
N ALA A 42 9.96 6.48 -1.14
CA ALA A 42 9.25 7.65 -1.64
C ALA A 42 8.14 7.30 -2.62
N LYS A 43 8.20 6.18 -3.37
CA LYS A 43 7.08 5.68 -4.17
C LYS A 43 5.98 5.14 -3.24
N ASN A 44 6.36 4.44 -2.18
CA ASN A 44 5.44 4.01 -1.12
C ASN A 44 4.85 5.23 -0.36
N ILE A 45 5.65 6.26 -0.13
CA ILE A 45 5.22 7.54 0.48
C ILE A 45 4.47 8.43 -0.54
N LYS A 46 4.65 8.30 -1.85
CA LYS A 46 3.88 9.08 -2.86
C LYS A 46 2.49 8.51 -3.06
N ILE A 47 2.31 7.19 -2.92
CA ILE A 47 0.98 6.60 -2.64
C ILE A 47 0.42 7.16 -1.31
N THR A 48 1.30 7.54 -0.38
CA THR A 48 0.99 8.20 0.91
C THR A 48 0.96 9.75 0.82
N ALA A 49 1.13 10.39 -0.35
CA ALA A 49 1.20 11.86 -0.49
C ALA A 49 0.14 12.43 -1.46
N THR A 50 -0.55 11.58 -2.21
CA THR A 50 -1.97 11.82 -2.58
C THR A 50 -2.92 11.54 -1.41
N LYS A 51 -2.38 11.28 -0.21
CA LYS A 51 -3.07 11.12 1.08
C LYS A 51 -3.47 12.46 1.73
N THR A 52 -3.72 13.47 0.92
CA THR A 52 -4.44 14.71 1.31
C THR A 52 -5.67 14.90 0.43
N LEU A 53 -6.42 13.82 0.23
CA LEU A 53 -7.83 13.93 -0.10
C LEU A 53 -8.63 13.26 1.02
N ARG A 54 -9.01 14.15 1.96
CA ARG A 54 -10.12 14.05 2.90
C ARG A 54 -10.26 12.69 3.57
N VAL A 55 -9.81 12.64 4.83
CA VAL A 55 -10.55 11.88 5.85
C VAL A 55 -11.98 12.41 5.80
N ARG A 56 -12.82 11.82 4.94
CA ARG A 56 -14.26 11.83 5.13
C ARG A 56 -14.44 10.80 6.22
N THR A 57 -14.53 11.27 7.45
CA THR A 57 -15.15 10.47 8.50
C THR A 57 -16.50 10.03 7.94
N TYR A 58 -16.65 8.75 7.62
CA TYR A 58 -17.97 8.18 7.41
C TYR A 58 -18.61 8.18 8.78
N PRO A 59 -19.64 9.00 9.02
CA PRO A 59 -20.33 8.93 10.29
C PRO A 59 -20.99 7.56 10.33
N GLN A 60 -20.67 6.78 11.36
CA GLN A 60 -21.45 5.62 11.75
C GLN A 60 -22.92 6.05 11.85
N ARG A 61 -23.73 5.71 10.84
CA ARG A 61 -25.19 5.86 10.94
C ARG A 61 -25.70 4.72 11.80
N GLN A 62 -25.78 4.98 13.11
CA GLN A 62 -26.82 4.35 13.91
C GLN A 62 -28.19 4.71 13.29
N PRO A 63 -29.17 3.80 13.25
CA PRO A 63 -30.48 4.11 12.71
C PRO A 63 -31.18 5.06 13.68
N THR A 64 -31.17 6.36 13.40
CA THR A 64 -31.87 7.33 14.25
C THR A 64 -33.25 7.66 13.70
N PRO A 65 -34.30 7.54 14.54
CA PRO A 65 -35.59 8.14 14.32
C PRO A 65 -35.46 9.65 14.11
N HIS A 66 -36.34 10.14 13.24
CA HIS A 66 -36.49 11.49 12.73
C HIS A 66 -36.16 12.63 13.74
N GLN A 67 -35.24 13.55 13.39
CA GLN A 67 -35.49 14.98 13.12
C GLN A 67 -34.18 15.78 12.92
N ARG A 68 -34.29 16.84 12.08
CA ARG A 68 -33.37 17.95 11.70
C ARG A 68 -32.29 18.32 12.73
N VAL A 69 -31.07 18.74 12.33
CA VAL A 69 -30.66 20.14 12.02
C VAL A 69 -29.34 20.19 11.21
N HIS A 70 -29.22 21.23 10.36
CA HIS A 70 -28.21 21.64 9.37
C HIS A 70 -26.69 21.51 9.68
N GLY A 71 -25.91 21.24 8.63
CA GLY A 71 -24.43 21.36 8.48
C GLY A 71 -24.03 21.33 6.99
N PRO A 72 -22.83 21.82 6.59
CA PRO A 72 -22.68 22.84 5.55
C PRO A 72 -22.74 22.34 4.10
N GLY A 73 -23.19 23.25 3.23
CA GLY A 73 -23.56 23.08 1.83
C GLY A 73 -22.59 22.29 0.98
N TYR A 74 -23.14 21.23 0.38
CA TYR A 74 -22.94 20.97 -1.03
C TYR A 74 -24.06 21.75 -1.72
N ASP A 75 -23.72 22.73 -2.55
CA ASP A 75 -24.73 23.39 -3.37
C ASP A 75 -25.52 22.31 -4.11
N GLU A 76 -26.83 22.36 -3.90
CA GLU A 76 -27.83 21.47 -4.47
C GLU A 76 -27.83 21.69 -5.99
N ILE A 77 -26.93 20.99 -6.69
CA ILE A 77 -27.06 20.82 -8.14
C ILE A 77 -28.15 19.77 -8.30
N GLU A 78 -29.39 20.26 -8.27
CA GLU A 78 -30.61 19.53 -8.58
C GLU A 78 -30.51 19.03 -10.04
N GLY A 79 -29.88 17.87 -10.20
CA GLY A 79 -29.40 17.38 -11.48
C GLY A 79 -29.71 15.91 -11.67
N LYS A 80 -31.00 15.59 -11.83
CA LYS A 80 -31.54 14.40 -12.53
C LYS A 80 -30.62 13.15 -12.46
N GLU A 81 -30.50 12.56 -11.28
CA GLU A 81 -29.65 11.38 -11.06
C GLU A 81 -30.12 10.18 -11.89
N THR A 82 -29.37 9.84 -12.94
CA THR A 82 -29.53 8.60 -13.69
C THR A 82 -29.12 7.40 -12.84
N ARG A 83 -29.79 6.26 -13.04
CA ARG A 83 -29.63 5.00 -12.27
C ARG A 83 -28.18 4.48 -12.19
N GLU A 84 -27.31 4.87 -13.12
CA GLU A 84 -25.88 4.51 -13.13
C GLU A 84 -25.07 5.20 -12.01
N GLY A 85 -25.37 6.45 -11.67
CA GLY A 85 -24.61 7.19 -10.64
C GLY A 85 -24.69 6.53 -9.26
N LYS A 86 -25.89 6.07 -8.88
CA LYS A 86 -26.12 5.38 -7.59
C LYS A 86 -25.38 4.04 -7.47
N ASN A 87 -25.11 3.36 -8.58
CA ASN A 87 -24.37 2.09 -8.56
C ASN A 87 -22.87 2.32 -8.39
N THR A 88 -22.34 3.36 -9.03
CA THR A 88 -20.93 3.74 -8.89
C THR A 88 -20.60 4.12 -7.45
N ASP A 89 -21.44 4.94 -6.81
CA ASP A 89 -21.23 5.36 -5.42
C ASP A 89 -21.21 4.19 -4.44
N ARG A 90 -22.12 3.21 -4.63
CA ARG A 90 -22.17 2.01 -3.78
C ARG A 90 -20.95 1.12 -3.94
N ARG A 91 -20.51 0.91 -5.18
CA ARG A 91 -19.35 0.06 -5.45
C ARG A 91 -18.06 0.68 -4.91
N LEU A 92 -17.91 2.00 -5.04
CA LEU A 92 -16.79 2.74 -4.45
C LEU A 92 -16.76 2.62 -2.93
N HIS A 93 -17.93 2.70 -2.28
CA HIS A 93 -18.05 2.51 -0.84
C HIS A 93 -17.59 1.10 -0.41
N MET A 94 -18.03 0.05 -1.11
CA MET A 94 -17.63 -1.34 -0.81
C MET A 94 -16.12 -1.55 -0.98
N GLN A 95 -15.53 -0.99 -2.04
CA GLN A 95 -14.08 -1.04 -2.26
C GLN A 95 -13.32 -0.32 -1.15
N LEU A 96 -13.83 0.82 -0.69
CA LEU A 96 -13.17 1.57 0.38
C LEU A 96 -13.18 0.80 1.71
N GLU A 97 -14.26 0.08 2.00
CA GLU A 97 -14.33 -0.80 3.17
C GLU A 97 -13.25 -1.90 3.13
N VAL A 98 -13.07 -2.55 1.97
CA VAL A 98 -11.99 -3.53 1.77
C VAL A 98 -10.61 -2.89 1.97
N LYS A 99 -10.42 -1.67 1.47
CA LYS A 99 -9.16 -0.92 1.64
C LYS A 99 -8.88 -0.65 3.11
N GLU A 100 -9.85 -0.11 3.84
CA GLU A 100 -9.73 0.20 5.27
C GLU A 100 -9.43 -1.06 6.08
N TRP A 101 -10.07 -2.19 5.74
CA TRP A 101 -9.81 -3.48 6.38
C TRP A 101 -8.37 -3.97 6.16
N LEU A 102 -7.86 -3.88 4.93
CA LEU A 102 -6.47 -4.25 4.61
C LEU A 102 -5.46 -3.32 5.29
N GLU A 103 -5.73 -2.01 5.34
CA GLU A 103 -4.88 -1.03 6.02
C GLU A 103 -4.84 -1.27 7.54
N LEU A 104 -5.96 -1.68 8.16
CA LEU A 104 -6.04 -1.99 9.59
C LEU A 104 -5.08 -3.12 10.01
N ILE A 105 -4.82 -4.08 9.11
CA ILE A 105 -3.93 -5.21 9.35
C ILE A 105 -2.53 -5.02 8.75
N ASP A 106 -2.17 -3.78 8.38
CA ASP A 106 -0.91 -3.40 7.74
C ASP A 106 -0.65 -4.08 6.38
N LEU A 107 -1.70 -4.51 5.68
CA LEU A 107 -1.64 -5.20 4.38
C LEU A 107 -2.31 -4.42 3.24
N GLY A 108 -2.43 -3.10 3.37
CA GLY A 108 -3.01 -2.20 2.36
C GLY A 108 -2.35 -2.29 0.97
N GLU A 109 -1.12 -2.79 0.88
CA GLU A 109 -0.43 -3.02 -0.40
C GLU A 109 -1.16 -4.00 -1.34
N TYR A 110 -2.00 -4.88 -0.79
CA TYR A 110 -2.79 -5.84 -1.56
C TYR A 110 -4.12 -5.30 -2.08
N PHE A 111 -4.47 -4.05 -1.77
CA PHE A 111 -5.77 -3.49 -2.14
C PHE A 111 -6.07 -3.62 -3.63
N HIS A 112 -5.17 -3.13 -4.49
CA HIS A 112 -5.37 -3.20 -5.95
C HIS A 112 -5.51 -4.62 -6.46
N LEU A 113 -4.68 -5.54 -5.95
CA LEU A 113 -4.72 -6.95 -6.30
C LEU A 113 -6.07 -7.59 -5.97
N PHE A 114 -6.65 -7.24 -4.82
CA PHE A 114 -7.96 -7.75 -4.41
C PHE A 114 -9.09 -7.20 -5.30
N ILE A 115 -9.09 -5.88 -5.57
CA ILE A 115 -10.12 -5.26 -6.41
C ILE A 115 -10.07 -5.79 -7.85
N GLU A 116 -8.87 -5.91 -8.44
CA GLU A 116 -8.68 -6.42 -9.80
C GLU A 116 -9.14 -7.87 -9.97
N ASN A 117 -9.12 -8.65 -8.87
CA ASN A 117 -9.54 -10.05 -8.85
C ASN A 117 -10.97 -10.25 -8.31
N GLY A 118 -11.75 -9.17 -8.16
CA GLY A 118 -13.17 -9.24 -7.79
C GLY A 118 -13.46 -9.43 -6.30
N PHE A 119 -12.45 -9.26 -5.44
CA PHE A 119 -12.61 -9.19 -3.98
C PHE A 119 -12.88 -7.74 -3.56
N ASP A 120 -13.90 -7.11 -4.15
CA ASP A 120 -14.24 -5.69 -3.99
C ASP A 120 -15.30 -5.39 -2.93
N ARG A 121 -15.59 -6.39 -2.08
CA ARG A 121 -16.62 -6.35 -1.03
C ARG A 121 -16.26 -7.27 0.14
N MET A 122 -16.64 -6.91 1.36
CA MET A 122 -16.23 -7.62 2.58
C MET A 122 -16.76 -9.05 2.69
N ASP A 123 -17.95 -9.34 2.18
CA ASP A 123 -18.49 -10.70 2.09
C ASP A 123 -17.58 -11.61 1.24
N ALA A 124 -17.04 -11.10 0.12
CA ALA A 124 -16.05 -11.84 -0.67
C ALA A 124 -14.74 -12.05 0.11
N ILE A 125 -14.30 -11.06 0.89
CA ILE A 125 -13.10 -11.17 1.73
C ILE A 125 -13.25 -12.30 2.75
N PHE A 126 -14.42 -12.41 3.40
CA PHE A 126 -14.66 -13.43 4.42
C PHE A 126 -14.72 -14.86 3.88
N GLU A 127 -14.96 -15.02 2.59
CA GLU A 127 -14.99 -16.32 1.91
C GLU A 127 -13.61 -16.75 1.38
N ILE A 128 -12.60 -15.87 1.38
CA ILE A 128 -11.26 -16.15 0.86
C ILE A 128 -10.64 -17.36 1.55
N GLN A 129 -10.16 -18.29 0.74
CA GLN A 129 -9.38 -19.44 1.19
C GLN A 129 -7.89 -19.26 0.91
N ARG A 130 -7.08 -20.19 1.43
CA ARG A 130 -5.63 -20.13 1.23
C ARG A 130 -5.27 -20.21 -0.25
N GLU A 131 -5.98 -21.06 -0.96
CA GLU A 131 -5.80 -21.38 -2.37
C GLU A 131 -6.02 -20.15 -3.24
N ASP A 132 -6.93 -19.25 -2.84
CA ASP A 132 -7.18 -17.99 -3.54
C ASP A 132 -6.02 -17.01 -3.34
N LEU A 133 -5.50 -16.90 -2.11
CA LEU A 133 -4.34 -16.05 -1.80
C LEU A 133 -3.06 -16.53 -2.52
N GLU A 134 -2.92 -17.84 -2.71
CA GLU A 134 -1.84 -18.44 -3.50
C GLU A 134 -1.96 -18.07 -4.98
N LYS A 135 -3.17 -18.14 -5.56
CA LYS A 135 -3.43 -17.68 -6.94
C LYS A 135 -3.16 -16.19 -7.14
N LEU A 136 -3.46 -15.38 -6.13
CA LEU A 136 -3.14 -13.95 -6.10
C LEU A 136 -1.63 -13.68 -5.89
N ASN A 137 -0.82 -14.70 -5.63
CA ASN A 137 0.61 -14.56 -5.35
C ASN A 137 0.90 -13.70 -4.10
N VAL A 138 0.02 -13.80 -3.08
CA VAL A 138 0.22 -13.18 -1.77
C VAL A 138 1.30 -13.94 -0.99
N LYS A 139 2.21 -13.20 -0.34
CA LYS A 139 3.30 -13.82 0.43
C LYS A 139 2.74 -14.70 1.55
N LEU A 140 3.32 -15.89 1.76
CA LEU A 140 2.83 -16.87 2.74
C LEU A 140 2.62 -16.30 4.16
N GLY A 141 3.51 -15.40 4.62
CA GLY A 141 3.36 -14.73 5.91
C GLY A 141 2.14 -13.82 5.97
N HIS A 142 1.92 -13.02 4.92
CA HIS A 142 0.79 -12.11 4.80
C HIS A 142 -0.53 -12.89 4.66
N ALA A 143 -0.53 -13.96 3.87
CA ALA A 143 -1.69 -14.84 3.72
C ALA A 143 -2.14 -15.43 5.08
N LYS A 144 -1.19 -15.80 5.96
CA LYS A 144 -1.52 -16.25 7.32
C LYS A 144 -2.19 -15.17 8.17
N ILE A 145 -1.75 -13.91 8.05
CA ILE A 145 -2.34 -12.77 8.78
C ILE A 145 -3.78 -12.54 8.31
N ILE A 146 -3.99 -12.49 6.99
CA ILE A 146 -5.32 -12.32 6.36
C ILE A 146 -6.28 -13.42 6.86
N LEU A 147 -5.90 -14.69 6.72
CA LEU A 147 -6.73 -15.82 7.14
C LEU A 147 -7.00 -15.84 8.65
N LYS A 148 -6.01 -15.44 9.47
CA LYS A 148 -6.19 -15.32 10.92
C LYS A 148 -7.23 -14.24 11.24
N GLN A 149 -7.17 -13.10 10.56
CA GLN A 149 -8.10 -12.00 10.79
C GLN A 149 -9.53 -12.37 10.36
N ILE A 150 -9.70 -12.99 9.19
CA ILE A 150 -11.01 -13.49 8.71
C ILE A 150 -11.62 -14.44 9.74
N ARG A 151 -10.86 -15.42 10.23
CA ARG A 151 -11.34 -16.36 11.26
C ARG A 151 -11.73 -15.66 12.55
N SER A 152 -10.90 -14.71 13.00
CA SER A 152 -11.19 -13.95 14.23
C SER A 152 -12.47 -13.14 14.13
N GLN A 153 -12.76 -12.53 12.97
CA GLN A 153 -14.00 -11.78 12.78
C GLN A 153 -15.22 -12.70 12.72
N ASN A 154 -15.09 -13.87 12.09
CA ASN A 154 -16.17 -14.88 12.08
C ASN A 154 -16.46 -15.43 13.49
N LEU A 155 -15.44 -15.53 14.36
CA LEU A 155 -15.56 -15.96 15.76
C LEU A 155 -16.16 -14.87 16.68
N GLY A 156 -16.04 -13.60 16.32
CA GLY A 156 -16.68 -12.49 17.07
C GLY A 156 -18.21 -12.49 16.96
N VAL A 157 -18.76 -13.11 15.91
CA VAL A 157 -20.21 -13.20 15.68
C VAL A 157 -20.85 -14.34 16.49
N THR A 158 -20.05 -15.29 17.01
CA THR A 158 -20.57 -16.50 17.68
C THR A 158 -20.79 -16.38 19.19
N HIS A 159 -20.44 -15.26 19.84
CA HIS A 159 -20.55 -15.13 21.30
C HIS A 159 -21.80 -14.40 21.83
N HIS A 160 -22.76 -14.02 20.99
CA HIS A 160 -24.05 -13.42 21.40
C HIS A 160 -25.26 -14.36 21.24
N LYS A 161 -25.06 -15.68 21.25
CA LYS A 161 -26.15 -16.64 21.38
C LYS A 161 -25.89 -17.58 22.55
N HIS A 162 -26.31 -17.18 23.74
CA HIS A 162 -26.85 -18.07 24.76
C HIS A 162 -27.70 -17.25 25.74
#